data_AF-W6K0I8-F1
#
_entry.id   AF-W6K0I8-F1
#
_cell.length_a   1.000
_cell.length_b   1.000
_cell.length_c   1.000
_cell.angle_alpha   90.00
_cell.angle_beta   90.00
_cell.angle_gamma   90.00
#
_symmetry.space_group_name_H-M   'P 1'
#
loop_
_entity.id
_entity.type
_entity.pdbx_description
1 polymer ?
#
loop_
_entity_poly.entity_id
_entity_poly.type
_entity_poly.pdbx_seq_one_letter_code
_entity_poly.pdbx_strand_id
1 'polypeptide(L)'
;MVSVSAARGTRAVPSGVAMNLRLTADETDALRRRAETEGRSMNDVARQAIAEYVSDRRSRLTAAIGRVVQEDAELLDRLSK
;
A
#
# COMPACT_ATOMS: atom_id res chain seq x y z
N MET A 1 44.45 23.37 -9.13
CA MET A 1 43.33 23.05 -10.03
C MET A 1 43.12 21.54 -9.94
N VAL A 2 42.29 21.07 -9.02
CA VAL A 2 41.99 19.64 -8.84
C VAL A 2 40.49 19.47 -9.03
N SER A 3 40.11 18.95 -10.19
CA SER A 3 38.73 18.64 -10.55
C SER A 3 38.31 17.38 -9.81
N VAL A 4 37.46 17.51 -8.80
CA VAL A 4 36.74 16.37 -8.21
C VAL A 4 35.40 16.28 -8.92
N SER A 5 35.32 15.38 -9.89
CA SER A 5 34.09 14.96 -10.55
C SER A 5 33.78 13.53 -10.10
N ALA A 6 32.86 13.38 -9.15
CA ALA A 6 32.16 12.15 -8.77
C ALA A 6 31.09 12.57 -7.74
N ALA A 7 29.83 12.12 -7.75
CA ALA A 7 29.30 10.88 -8.27
C ALA A 7 27.87 11.13 -8.81
N ARG A 8 27.59 10.60 -10.00
CA ARG A 8 26.21 10.42 -10.46
C ARG A 8 25.57 9.35 -9.57
N GLY A 9 24.67 9.77 -8.69
CA GLY A 9 23.82 8.86 -7.93
C GLY A 9 23.02 7.98 -8.89
N THR A 10 23.29 6.69 -8.86
CA THR A 10 22.52 5.68 -9.59
C THR A 10 21.14 5.58 -8.95
N ARG A 11 20.13 6.23 -9.55
CA ARG A 11 18.73 5.99 -9.22
C ARG A 11 18.38 4.59 -9.74
N ALA A 12 18.25 3.62 -8.84
CA ALA A 12 17.70 2.32 -9.19
C ALA A 12 16.29 2.53 -9.77
N VAL A 13 16.11 2.16 -11.04
CA VAL A 13 14.80 2.13 -11.68
C VAL A 13 14.08 0.90 -11.15
N PRO A 14 12.89 1.00 -10.53
CA PRO A 14 12.15 -0.20 -10.14
C PRO A 14 11.76 -0.95 -11.41
N SER A 15 12.30 -2.16 -11.58
CA SER A 15 11.95 -3.07 -12.67
C SER A 15 10.53 -3.58 -12.44
N GLY A 16 9.55 -2.96 -13.10
CA GLY A 16 8.17 -3.44 -13.09
C GLY A 16 8.01 -4.59 -14.08
N VAL A 17 7.39 -5.68 -13.65
CA VAL A 17 6.98 -6.77 -14.55
C VAL A 17 5.64 -6.39 -15.19
N ALA A 18 5.53 -6.50 -16.52
CA ALA A 18 4.28 -6.29 -17.22
C ALA A 18 3.40 -7.54 -17.13
N MET A 19 2.16 -7.38 -16.65
CA MET A 19 1.18 -8.45 -16.55
C MET A 19 -0.09 -8.07 -17.33
N ASN A 20 -0.68 -9.03 -18.04
CA ASN A 20 -1.97 -8.86 -18.69
C ASN A 20 -3.06 -9.54 -17.85
N LEU A 21 -3.98 -8.73 -17.31
CA LEU A 21 -5.13 -9.19 -16.54
C LEU A 21 -6.31 -9.41 -17.49
N ARG A 22 -6.92 -10.59 -17.42
CA ARG A 22 -8.20 -10.84 -18.09
C ARG A 22 -9.32 -10.42 -17.16
N LEU A 23 -10.04 -9.38 -17.56
CA LEU A 23 -11.18 -8.85 -16.85
C LEU A 23 -12.45 -9.14 -17.67
N THR A 24 -13.55 -9.31 -16.97
CA THR A 24 -14.89 -9.26 -17.55
C THR A 24 -15.22 -7.85 -18.04
N ALA A 25 -16.28 -7.72 -18.85
CA ALA A 25 -16.76 -6.41 -19.30
C ALA A 25 -17.16 -5.51 -18.11
N ASP A 26 -17.87 -6.09 -17.13
CA ASP A 26 -18.34 -5.36 -15.95
C ASP A 26 -17.19 -4.87 -15.07
N GLU A 27 -16.16 -5.70 -14.86
CA GLU A 27 -14.94 -5.31 -14.14
C GLU A 27 -14.19 -4.19 -14.85
N THR A 28 -14.11 -4.27 -16.18
CA THR A 28 -13.45 -3.24 -17.00
C THR A 28 -14.18 -1.90 -16.88
N ASP A 29 -15.51 -1.90 -16.94
CA ASP A 29 -16.32 -0.70 -16.82
C ASP A 29 -16.28 -0.11 -15.40
N ALA A 30 -16.30 -0.96 -14.38
CA ALA A 30 -16.14 -0.52 -12.99
C ALA A 30 -14.78 0.15 -12.78
N LEU A 31 -13.71 -0.44 -13.30
CA LEU A 31 -12.35 0.10 -13.20
C LEU A 31 -12.21 1.42 -13.96
N ARG A 32 -12.83 1.53 -15.15
CA ARG A 32 -12.85 2.77 -15.94
C ARG A 32 -13.54 3.91 -15.18
N ARG A 33 -14.76 3.69 -14.69
CA ARG A 33 -15.50 4.70 -13.90
C ARG A 33 -14.70 5.16 -12.69
N ARG A 34 -14.01 4.22 -12.02
CA ARG A 34 -13.17 4.53 -10.85
C ARG A 34 -11.96 5.38 -11.25
N ALA A 35 -11.29 5.04 -12.34
CA ALA A 35 -10.17 5.80 -12.88
C ALA A 35 -10.56 7.23 -13.27
N GLU A 36 -11.70 7.40 -13.92
CA GLU A 36 -12.27 8.71 -14.26
C GLU A 36 -12.58 9.55 -13.02
N THR A 37 -13.21 8.92 -12.01
CA THR A 37 -13.55 9.57 -10.74
C THR A 37 -12.30 10.04 -9.98
N GLU A 38 -11.23 9.25 -10.00
CA GLU A 38 -9.98 9.56 -9.30
C GLU A 38 -8.98 10.39 -10.14
N GLY A 39 -9.27 10.64 -11.41
CA GLY A 39 -8.36 11.32 -12.33
C GLY A 39 -7.04 10.56 -12.55
N ARG A 40 -7.09 9.22 -12.53
CA ARG A 40 -5.92 8.35 -12.61
C ARG A 40 -5.99 7.40 -13.79
N SER A 41 -4.87 6.78 -14.14
CA SER A 41 -4.89 5.75 -15.17
C SER A 41 -5.60 4.49 -14.65
N MET A 42 -6.28 3.78 -15.55
CA MET A 42 -6.94 2.51 -15.24
C MET A 42 -5.94 1.48 -14.67
N ASN A 43 -4.68 1.51 -15.12
CA ASN A 43 -3.62 0.64 -14.61
C ASN A 43 -3.21 1.00 -13.17
N ASP A 44 -3.14 2.28 -12.83
CA ASP A 44 -2.83 2.73 -11.46
C ASP A 44 -3.91 2.31 -10.47
N VAL A 45 -5.18 2.39 -10.89
CA VAL A 45 -6.31 1.92 -10.07
C VAL A 45 -6.24 0.41 -9.89
N ALA A 46 -5.97 -0.37 -10.94
CA ALA A 46 -5.80 -1.82 -10.84
C ALA A 46 -4.65 -2.19 -9.90
N ARG A 47 -3.49 -1.51 -10.03
CA ARG A 47 -2.34 -1.72 -9.15
C ARG A 47 -2.67 -1.42 -7.70
N GLN A 48 -3.42 -0.35 -7.44
CA GLN A 48 -3.87 -0.04 -6.10
C GLN A 48 -4.81 -1.11 -5.55
N ALA A 49 -5.79 -1.56 -6.33
CA ALA A 49 -6.72 -2.62 -5.92
C ALA A 49 -5.97 -3.90 -5.56
N ILE A 50 -4.96 -4.28 -6.35
CA ILE A 50 -4.07 -5.43 -6.03
C ILE A 50 -3.30 -5.16 -4.74
N ALA A 51 -2.67 -3.98 -4.60
CA ALA A 51 -1.89 -3.62 -3.42
C ALA A 51 -2.75 -3.65 -2.15
N GLU A 52 -3.99 -3.17 -2.22
CA GLU A 52 -4.95 -3.23 -1.12
C GLU A 52 -5.34 -4.67 -0.81
N TYR A 53 -5.66 -5.48 -1.83
CA TYR A 53 -6.04 -6.88 -1.70
C TYR A 53 -4.95 -7.73 -1.05
N VAL A 54 -3.69 -7.56 -1.45
CA VAL A 54 -2.55 -8.30 -0.89
C VAL A 54 -1.99 -7.68 0.39
N SER A 55 -2.53 -6.54 0.85
CA SER A 55 -2.01 -5.90 2.05
C SER A 55 -2.50 -6.62 3.31
N ASP A 56 -1.56 -7.06 4.15
CA ASP A 56 -1.89 -7.49 5.53
C ASP A 56 -2.20 -6.30 6.46
N ARG A 57 -2.47 -5.11 5.90
CA ARG A 57 -2.58 -3.88 6.70
C ARG A 57 -3.71 -3.98 7.73
N ARG A 58 -4.83 -4.61 7.37
CA ARG A 58 -5.95 -4.82 8.31
C ARG A 58 -5.57 -5.77 9.45
N SER A 59 -4.90 -6.88 9.14
CA SER A 59 -4.41 -7.82 10.16
C SER A 59 -3.43 -7.16 11.12
N ARG A 60 -2.46 -6.40 10.58
CA ARG A 60 -1.50 -5.63 11.40
C ARG A 60 -2.17 -4.58 12.27
N LEU A 61 -3.19 -3.89 11.75
CA LEU A 61 -3.96 -2.91 12.52
C LEU A 61 -4.72 -3.58 13.67
N THR A 62 -5.43 -4.68 13.41
CA THR A 62 -6.14 -5.43 14.45
C THR A 62 -5.19 -5.95 15.53
N ALA A 63 -4.03 -6.48 15.13
CA ALA A 63 -3.01 -6.93 16.08
C ALA A 63 -2.39 -5.80 16.92
N ALA A 64 -2.29 -4.59 16.37
CA ALA A 64 -1.82 -3.42 17.11
C ALA A 64 -2.88 -2.95 18.12
N ILE A 65 -4.15 -2.86 17.71
CA ILE A 65 -5.27 -2.51 18.61
C ILE A 65 -5.38 -3.53 19.75
N GLY A 66 -5.27 -4.83 19.43
CA GLY A 66 -5.30 -5.88 20.44
C GLY A 66 -4.22 -5.73 21.50
N ARG A 67 -3.01 -5.30 21.12
CA ARG A 67 -1.92 -5.03 22.08
C ARG A 67 -2.24 -3.88 23.01
N VAL A 68 -2.71 -2.75 22.48
CA VAL A 68 -3.09 -1.58 23.29
C VAL A 68 -4.19 -1.95 24.29
N VAL A 69 -5.21 -2.69 23.86
CA VAL A 69 -6.29 -3.14 24.76
C VAL A 69 -5.77 -4.01 25.91
N GLN A 70 -4.81 -4.90 25.64
CA GLN A 70 -4.20 -5.74 26.68
C GLN A 70 -3.36 -4.90 27.65
N GLU A 71 -2.50 -4.03 27.13
CA GLU A 71 -1.66 -3.14 27.95
C GLU A 71 -2.51 -2.23 28.85
N ASP A 72 -3.56 -1.62 28.29
CA ASP A 72 -4.47 -0.76 29.05
C ASP A 72 -5.25 -1.57 30.11
N ALA A 73 -5.68 -2.79 29.81
CA ALA A 73 -6.35 -3.64 30.78
C ALA A 73 -5.44 -4.02 31.96
N GLU A 74 -4.17 -4.34 31.70
CA GLU A 74 -3.17 -4.62 32.73
C GLU A 74 -2.88 -3.38 33.60
N LEU A 75 -2.79 -2.20 32.99
CA LEU A 75 -2.58 -0.95 33.72
C LEU A 75 -3.78 -0.60 34.61
N LEU A 76 -5.00 -0.77 34.11
CA LEU A 76 -6.22 -0.54 34.87
C LEU A 76 -6.37 -1.52 36.05
N ASP A 77 -6.03 -2.80 35.87
CA ASP A 77 -6.03 -3.78 36.98
C ASP A 77 -5.09 -3.34 38.10
N ARG A 78 -3.89 -2.85 37.74
CA ARG A 78 -2.89 -2.38 38.71
C ARG A 78 -3.30 -1.12 39.45
N LEU A 79 -4.06 -0.22 38.80
CA LEU A 79 -4.55 1.02 39.42
C LEU A 79 -5.79 0.81 40.31
N SER A 80 -6.49 -0.32 40.15
CA SER A 80 -7.68 -0.66 40.94
C SER A 80 -7.38 -1.27 42.31
N LYS A 81 -6.10 -1.53 42.61
CA LYS A 81 -5.59 -2.07 43.89
C LYS A 81 -4.94 -0.98 44.70
#